data_AF-A0A946GZI3-F1
#
_entry.id   AF-A0A946GZI3-F1
#
_cell.length_a   1.000
_cell.length_b   1.000
_cell.length_c   1.000
_cell.angle_alpha   90.00
_cell.angle_beta   90.00
_cell.angle_gamma   90.00
#
_symmetry.space_group_name_H-M   'P 1'
#
loop_
_entity.id
_entity.type
_entity.pdbx_description
1 polymer ?
#
loop_
_entity_poly.entity_id
_entity_poly.type
_entity_poly.pdbx_seq_one_letter_code
_entity_poly.pdbx_strand_id
1 'polypeptide(L)'
;DSVRCYMASKSSQKHYVYLRETDTHTGIFKGSYQLTYAPADAATEDGSDAEYDVQRLGFPVIYGDAVGVRYTDASGLKTPTQYVTIGKGSDGSIAPFSKRYEDSGIAMQTQFAMAESYLELARRHRKTGESEQADREFTRVKQLLANAVTQSTDPETRSHAEYLLGGLTQEDAAATTDPELRQRRYHAALARFMTITGSYGDTEYAAKAQFKIAVIYEALQEPEIAAQEYVKLAYKYPESEHLATAMARLGTHFQRKAVAYEREAAPLLAKAEADPDDKDAEHQGTAMKKLSHLEYVKAAQIFERLQTRFPNHELAGKAGLRAGQIYMRAERFTDAVKALLSVVNEEAYDGVTLRSEAMYWTARCHESLNGQLQAYALYKRITYDFPESKWAAYARAQLSTERLLRLDRDLEIKRLQEGQE
;
A
#
# COMPACT_ATOMS: atom_id res chain seq x y z
N ASP A 1 -27.70 37.64 -10.58
CA ASP A 1 -28.88 38.51 -10.39
C ASP A 1 -29.49 38.48 -8.99
N SER A 2 -30.48 39.33 -8.70
CA SER A 2 -31.28 39.27 -7.46
C SER A 2 -32.78 39.34 -7.75
N VAL A 3 -33.58 38.66 -6.92
CA VAL A 3 -35.05 38.66 -7.00
C VAL A 3 -35.66 39.09 -5.68
N ARG A 4 -36.77 39.84 -5.77
CA ARG A 4 -37.53 40.30 -4.61
C ARG A 4 -38.68 39.33 -4.33
N CYS A 5 -38.64 38.69 -3.17
CA CYS A 5 -39.68 37.77 -2.71
C CYS A 5 -40.48 38.41 -1.57
N TYR A 6 -41.77 38.12 -1.53
CA TYR A 6 -42.67 38.55 -0.47
C TYR A 6 -42.68 37.52 0.65
N MET A 7 -42.43 37.97 1.88
CA MET A 7 -42.38 37.14 3.08
C MET A 7 -43.34 37.69 4.13
N ALA A 8 -44.24 36.85 4.63
CA ALA A 8 -45.25 37.25 5.60
C ALA A 8 -45.43 36.20 6.68
N SER A 9 -45.50 36.65 7.92
CA SER A 9 -45.95 35.86 9.06
C SER A 9 -47.46 35.99 9.21
N LYS A 10 -48.11 34.99 9.82
CA LYS A 10 -49.54 35.09 10.15
C LYS A 10 -49.79 36.09 11.29
N SER A 11 -48.82 36.26 12.20
CA SER A 11 -48.98 37.06 13.42
C SER A 11 -48.36 38.45 13.41
N SER A 12 -47.25 38.70 12.70
CA SER A 12 -46.39 39.84 13.11
C SER A 12 -45.95 40.86 12.06
N GLN A 13 -45.85 40.59 10.74
CA GLN A 13 -45.68 41.62 9.69
C GLN A 13 -45.44 41.04 8.27
N LYS A 14 -45.50 41.92 7.25
CA LYS A 14 -45.32 41.62 5.82
C LYS A 14 -44.11 42.39 5.30
N HIS A 15 -43.09 41.68 4.83
CA HIS A 15 -41.85 42.28 4.33
C HIS A 15 -41.44 41.73 2.97
N TYR A 16 -40.54 42.43 2.29
CA TYR A 16 -39.88 41.90 1.10
C TYR A 16 -38.44 41.52 1.43
N VAL A 17 -38.02 40.37 0.92
CA VAL A 17 -36.67 39.84 1.06
C VAL A 17 -36.03 39.65 -0.30
N TYR A 18 -34.73 39.86 -0.38
CA TYR A 18 -33.96 39.67 -1.61
C TYR A 18 -33.26 38.31 -1.61
N LEU A 19 -33.41 37.55 -2.68
CA LEU A 19 -32.61 36.36 -2.94
C LEU A 19 -31.58 36.69 -4.02
N ARG A 20 -30.38 36.14 -3.91
CA ARG A 20 -29.30 36.32 -4.89
C ARG A 20 -29.07 35.03 -5.66
N GLU A 21 -28.77 35.16 -6.92
CA GLU A 21 -28.43 34.02 -7.77
C GLU A 21 -27.17 33.33 -7.26
N THR A 22 -27.18 32.01 -7.25
CA THR A 22 -26.13 31.20 -6.59
C THR A 22 -24.83 31.21 -7.39
N ASP A 23 -24.94 31.23 -8.72
CA ASP A 23 -23.84 31.38 -9.68
C ASP A 23 -24.41 31.92 -11.00
N THR A 24 -23.56 32.40 -11.91
CA THR A 24 -23.96 33.04 -13.18
C THR A 24 -24.85 32.11 -14.02
N HIS A 25 -26.04 32.59 -14.39
CA HIS A 25 -27.01 31.91 -15.27
C HIS A 25 -27.54 30.56 -14.72
N THR A 26 -27.54 30.38 -13.41
CA THR A 26 -28.09 29.15 -12.79
C THR A 26 -29.61 29.18 -12.71
N GLY A 27 -30.22 30.37 -12.67
CA GLY A 27 -31.65 30.52 -12.40
C GLY A 27 -32.06 30.10 -10.98
N ILE A 28 -31.08 29.78 -10.11
CA ILE A 28 -31.31 29.36 -8.72
C ILE A 28 -30.94 30.52 -7.80
N PHE A 29 -31.94 31.07 -7.11
CA PHE A 29 -31.77 32.18 -6.18
C PHE A 29 -31.87 31.69 -4.73
N LYS A 30 -30.90 32.09 -3.90
CA LYS A 30 -30.82 31.73 -2.48
C LYS A 30 -30.63 32.97 -1.61
N GLY A 31 -31.08 32.87 -0.37
CA GLY A 31 -30.91 33.90 0.65
C GLY A 31 -31.13 33.30 2.04
N SER A 32 -30.49 33.87 3.05
CA SER A 32 -30.62 33.45 4.44
C SER A 32 -31.08 34.63 5.28
N TYR A 33 -32.10 34.41 6.08
CA TYR A 33 -32.71 35.43 6.94
C TYR A 33 -32.86 34.86 8.34
N GLN A 34 -32.35 35.59 9.33
CA GLN A 34 -32.49 35.21 10.73
C GLN A 34 -33.93 35.47 11.18
N LEU A 35 -34.51 34.57 11.97
CA LEU A 35 -35.80 34.80 12.62
C LEU A 35 -35.58 35.38 14.02
N THR A 36 -36.36 36.39 14.38
CA THR A 36 -36.32 37.03 15.70
C THR A 36 -37.65 36.89 16.40
N TYR A 37 -37.65 36.55 17.69
CA TYR A 37 -38.89 36.41 18.45
C TYR A 37 -39.44 37.79 18.79
N ALA A 38 -40.71 38.05 18.45
CA ALA A 38 -41.39 39.32 18.75
C ALA A 38 -42.77 39.03 19.39
N PRO A 39 -43.00 39.32 20.69
CA PRO A 39 -44.28 39.07 21.34
C PRO A 39 -45.42 39.91 20.73
N ALA A 40 -46.65 39.38 20.79
CA ALA A 40 -47.84 39.95 20.13
C ALA A 40 -48.15 41.42 20.52
N ASP A 41 -47.71 41.86 21.69
CA ASP A 41 -47.96 43.21 22.21
C ASP A 41 -46.95 44.27 21.72
N ALA A 42 -46.04 43.92 20.81
CA ALA A 42 -45.22 44.90 20.09
C ALA A 42 -45.89 45.42 18.80
N ALA A 43 -47.21 45.29 18.70
CA ALA A 43 -47.99 46.05 17.74
C ALA A 43 -48.25 47.44 18.33
N THR A 44 -47.90 48.46 17.55
CA THR A 44 -48.17 49.88 17.75
C THR A 44 -47.32 50.57 18.82
N GLU A 45 -46.15 51.07 18.41
CA GLU A 45 -45.79 52.48 18.68
C GLU A 45 -44.79 52.97 17.62
N ASP A 46 -45.09 54.17 17.11
CA ASP A 46 -44.24 55.07 16.33
C ASP A 46 -43.94 54.79 14.85
N GLY A 47 -44.87 55.20 13.99
CA GLY A 47 -44.79 56.58 13.44
C GLY A 47 -43.48 57.04 12.78
N SER A 48 -42.67 56.16 12.20
CA SER A 48 -41.59 56.55 11.30
C SER A 48 -41.59 55.68 10.04
N ASP A 49 -41.51 56.31 8.86
CA ASP A 49 -41.32 55.71 7.53
C ASP A 49 -39.95 54.99 7.38
N ALA A 50 -39.40 54.44 8.46
CA ALA A 50 -38.21 53.62 8.43
C ALA A 50 -38.62 52.18 8.08
N GLU A 51 -38.42 51.80 6.81
CA GLU A 51 -38.60 50.44 6.29
C GLU A 51 -37.83 49.45 7.19
N TYR A 52 -38.55 48.59 7.93
CA TYR A 52 -37.93 47.63 8.85
C TYR A 52 -36.99 46.69 8.08
N ASP A 53 -35.70 46.75 8.39
CA ASP A 53 -34.68 46.00 7.67
C ASP A 53 -34.58 44.55 8.21
N VAL A 54 -35.26 43.64 7.52
CA VAL A 54 -35.25 42.20 7.82
C VAL A 54 -33.85 41.58 7.71
N GLN A 55 -32.94 42.11 6.86
CA GLN A 55 -31.58 41.59 6.77
C GLN A 55 -30.79 41.88 8.04
N ARG A 56 -31.01 43.05 8.64
CA ARG A 56 -30.26 43.49 9.82
C ARG A 56 -30.89 43.05 11.14
N LEU A 57 -32.22 43.09 11.24
CA LEU A 57 -32.96 42.89 12.49
C LEU A 57 -33.60 41.50 12.61
N GLY A 58 -33.50 40.69 11.55
CA GLY A 58 -34.19 39.42 11.44
C GLY A 58 -35.68 39.60 11.12
N PHE A 59 -36.37 38.51 10.80
CA PHE A 59 -37.80 38.53 10.55
C PHE A 59 -38.57 38.21 11.84
N PRO A 60 -39.46 39.10 12.31
CA PRO A 60 -40.15 38.95 13.58
C PRO A 60 -41.22 37.86 13.48
N VAL A 61 -41.17 36.87 14.37
CA VAL A 61 -42.12 35.73 14.44
C VAL A 61 -42.52 35.40 15.88
N ILE A 62 -43.66 34.71 16.03
CA ILE A 62 -44.13 34.15 17.30
C ILE A 62 -44.05 32.62 17.24
N TYR A 63 -43.92 31.96 18.38
CA TYR A 63 -44.06 30.50 18.44
C TYR A 63 -45.48 30.07 18.04
N GLY A 64 -45.58 29.02 17.22
CA GLY A 64 -46.82 28.54 16.62
C GLY A 64 -47.20 29.24 15.31
N ASP A 65 -46.40 30.20 14.84
CA ASP A 65 -46.65 30.98 13.64
C ASP A 65 -46.28 30.21 12.35
N ALA A 66 -46.78 30.67 11.20
CA ALA A 66 -46.43 30.15 9.89
C ALA A 66 -45.91 31.27 9.00
N VAL A 67 -44.64 31.19 8.61
CA VAL A 67 -44.01 32.12 7.68
C VAL A 67 -44.24 31.64 6.25
N GLY A 68 -44.93 32.45 5.45
CA GLY A 68 -45.19 32.22 4.04
C GLY A 68 -44.26 33.05 3.16
N VAL A 69 -43.65 32.43 2.15
CA VAL A 69 -42.84 33.11 1.13
C VAL A 69 -43.43 32.87 -0.25
N ARG A 70 -43.52 33.93 -1.07
CA ARG A 70 -43.92 33.84 -2.48
C ARG A 70 -43.12 34.80 -3.35
N TYR A 71 -42.90 34.42 -4.60
CA TYR A 71 -42.31 35.27 -5.62
C TYR A 71 -43.40 35.77 -6.58
N THR A 72 -43.22 36.98 -7.11
CA THR A 72 -44.06 37.53 -8.18
C THR A 72 -43.12 37.94 -9.30
N ASP A 73 -43.33 37.40 -10.49
CA ASP A 73 -42.50 37.72 -11.65
C ASP A 73 -42.85 39.09 -12.24
N ALA A 74 -42.08 39.52 -13.26
CA ALA A 74 -42.29 40.80 -13.94
C ALA A 74 -43.63 40.87 -14.71
N SER A 75 -44.25 39.73 -15.02
CA SER A 75 -45.55 39.64 -15.67
C SER A 75 -46.73 39.66 -14.69
N GLY A 76 -46.44 39.65 -13.38
CA GLY A 76 -47.42 39.62 -12.30
C GLY A 76 -47.87 38.21 -11.90
N LEU A 77 -47.30 37.16 -12.48
CA LEU A 77 -47.58 35.77 -12.12
C LEU A 77 -46.97 35.46 -10.75
N LYS A 78 -47.79 34.91 -9.84
CA LYS A 78 -47.39 34.61 -8.46
C LYS A 78 -47.11 33.12 -8.31
N THR A 79 -46.00 32.77 -7.66
CA THR A 79 -45.72 31.38 -7.31
C THR A 79 -46.64 30.92 -6.17
N PRO A 80 -46.88 29.59 -6.03
CA PRO A 80 -47.49 29.05 -4.82
C PRO A 80 -46.73 29.49 -3.57
N THR A 81 -47.45 29.90 -2.54
CA THR A 81 -46.85 30.29 -1.25
C THR A 81 -46.29 29.05 -0.55
N GLN A 82 -45.01 29.09 -0.20
CA GLN A 82 -44.35 28.06 0.59
C GLN A 82 -44.38 28.46 2.06
N TYR A 83 -44.68 27.52 2.96
CA TYR A 83 -44.87 27.80 4.38
C TYR A 83 -43.85 27.06 5.24
N VAL A 84 -43.39 27.73 6.29
CA VAL A 84 -42.57 27.15 7.36
C VAL A 84 -43.24 27.46 8.71
N THR A 85 -43.50 26.43 9.51
CA THR A 85 -44.09 26.57 10.84
C THR A 85 -43.02 26.78 11.91
N ILE A 86 -43.23 27.74 12.79
CA ILE A 86 -42.32 28.10 13.88
C ILE A 86 -42.72 27.36 15.15
N GLY A 87 -41.92 26.39 15.59
CA GLY A 87 -42.17 25.61 16.81
C GLY A 87 -41.51 26.22 18.06
N LYS A 88 -42.10 26.00 19.24
CA LYS A 88 -41.46 26.31 20.54
C LYS A 88 -40.53 25.16 20.93
N GLY A 89 -39.24 25.43 21.11
CA GLY A 89 -38.24 24.41 21.51
C GLY A 89 -37.75 23.51 20.38
N SER A 90 -37.83 23.97 19.13
CA SER A 90 -37.24 23.25 17.99
C SER A 90 -35.82 23.72 17.75
N ASP A 91 -34.88 23.23 18.55
CA ASP A 91 -33.48 23.11 18.12
C ASP A 91 -33.45 22.05 17.02
N GLY A 92 -33.83 22.45 15.80
CA GLY A 92 -33.84 21.56 14.66
C GLY A 92 -32.43 21.01 14.45
N SER A 93 -32.28 19.69 14.56
CA SER A 93 -31.08 19.02 14.10
C SER A 93 -30.93 19.29 12.60
N ILE A 94 -29.82 19.91 12.22
CA ILE A 94 -29.40 19.96 10.82
C ILE A 94 -29.14 18.52 10.40
N ALA A 95 -30.04 17.95 9.60
CA ALA A 95 -29.69 16.81 8.77
C ALA A 95 -29.00 17.38 7.52
N PRO A 96 -27.66 17.29 7.38
CA PRO A 96 -27.09 17.40 6.05
C PRO A 96 -27.81 16.36 5.20
N PHE A 97 -28.25 16.74 4.01
CA PHE A 97 -28.89 15.85 3.03
C PHE A 97 -28.27 14.44 3.12
N SER A 98 -28.96 13.50 3.76
CA SER A 98 -28.63 12.10 3.56
C SER A 98 -29.41 11.75 2.32
N LYS A 99 -28.69 11.59 1.20
CA LYS A 99 -29.25 10.86 0.08
C LYS A 99 -29.58 9.48 0.66
N ARG A 100 -30.84 9.26 1.08
CA ARG A 100 -31.31 7.94 1.48
C ARG A 100 -31.32 7.15 0.19
N TYR A 101 -30.24 6.43 -0.06
CA TYR A 101 -30.22 5.46 -1.12
C TYR A 101 -31.30 4.43 -0.79
N GLU A 102 -32.17 4.15 -1.74
CA GLU A 102 -33.17 3.08 -1.60
C GLU A 102 -32.48 1.72 -1.39
N ASP A 103 -31.25 1.58 -1.92
CA ASP A 103 -30.38 0.43 -1.78
C ASP A 103 -29.20 0.74 -0.84
N SER A 104 -29.10 -0.03 0.25
CA SER A 104 -27.97 0.00 1.18
C SER A 104 -26.64 -0.30 0.50
N GLY A 105 -26.61 -1.15 -0.53
CA GLY A 105 -25.40 -1.47 -1.30
C GLY A 105 -24.86 -0.24 -2.04
N ILE A 106 -25.72 0.51 -2.72
CA ILE A 106 -25.33 1.75 -3.41
C ILE A 106 -24.86 2.82 -2.40
N ALA A 107 -25.50 2.88 -1.22
CA ALA A 107 -25.05 3.77 -0.15
C ALA A 107 -23.60 3.47 0.25
N MET A 108 -23.30 2.19 0.50
CA MET A 108 -21.96 1.74 0.89
C MET A 108 -20.93 1.97 -0.22
N GLN A 109 -21.24 1.61 -1.47
CA GLN A 109 -20.35 1.85 -2.61
C GLN A 109 -20.04 3.34 -2.78
N THR A 110 -21.05 4.21 -2.59
CA THR A 110 -20.81 5.65 -2.67
C THR A 110 -19.94 6.15 -1.51
N GLN A 111 -20.13 5.63 -0.30
CA GLN A 111 -19.26 5.95 0.83
C GLN A 111 -17.81 5.54 0.57
N PHE A 112 -17.57 4.35 0.00
CA PHE A 112 -16.22 3.90 -0.36
C PHE A 112 -15.62 4.75 -1.48
N ALA A 113 -16.36 5.03 -2.55
CA ALA A 113 -15.87 5.88 -3.63
C ALA A 113 -15.51 7.29 -3.13
N MET A 114 -16.31 7.86 -2.22
CA MET A 114 -15.98 9.13 -1.57
C MET A 114 -14.75 9.01 -0.67
N ALA A 115 -14.65 7.93 0.12
CA ALA A 115 -13.51 7.69 0.99
C ALA A 115 -12.20 7.54 0.19
N GLU A 116 -12.20 6.77 -0.89
CA GLU A 116 -11.05 6.60 -1.79
C GLU A 116 -10.67 7.92 -2.48
N SER A 117 -11.66 8.68 -2.96
CA SER A 117 -11.44 10.00 -3.55
C SER A 117 -10.77 10.96 -2.56
N TYR A 118 -11.30 11.08 -1.34
CA TYR A 118 -10.71 11.92 -0.31
C TYR A 118 -9.31 11.43 0.10
N LEU A 119 -9.08 10.12 0.09
CA LEU A 119 -7.79 9.53 0.42
C LEU A 119 -6.72 9.84 -0.63
N GLU A 120 -7.07 9.80 -1.92
CA GLU A 120 -6.19 10.22 -3.00
C GLU A 120 -5.91 11.73 -2.99
N LEU A 121 -6.92 12.55 -2.69
CA LEU A 121 -6.73 14.00 -2.47
C LEU A 121 -5.78 14.26 -1.29
N ALA A 122 -5.96 13.56 -0.17
CA ALA A 122 -5.13 13.72 1.02
C ALA A 122 -3.66 13.35 0.74
N ARG A 123 -3.43 12.26 -0.01
CA ARG A 123 -2.09 11.85 -0.46
C ARG A 123 -1.47 12.89 -1.38
N ARG A 124 -2.26 13.51 -2.27
CA ARG A 124 -1.79 14.58 -3.15
C ARG A 124 -1.43 15.83 -2.36
N HIS A 125 -2.29 16.29 -1.45
CA HIS A 125 -2.05 17.45 -0.60
C HIS A 125 -0.82 17.27 0.31
N ARG A 126 -0.59 16.05 0.84
CA ARG A 126 0.67 15.74 1.54
C ARG A 126 1.90 15.90 0.63
N LYS A 127 1.82 15.48 -0.64
CA LYS A 127 2.93 15.63 -1.61
C LYS A 127 3.19 17.09 -2.00
N THR A 128 2.16 17.94 -2.01
CA THR A 128 2.27 19.39 -2.32
C THR A 128 2.62 20.24 -1.10
N GLY A 129 2.70 19.65 0.10
CA GLY A 129 3.04 20.32 1.36
C GLY A 129 1.83 20.92 2.10
N GLU A 130 0.61 20.73 1.61
CA GLU A 130 -0.65 21.24 2.17
C GLU A 130 -1.16 20.33 3.31
N SER A 131 -0.35 20.19 4.36
CA SER A 131 -0.57 19.21 5.44
C SER A 131 -1.91 19.38 6.17
N GLU A 132 -2.35 20.62 6.41
CA GLU A 132 -3.64 20.87 7.08
C GLU A 132 -4.85 20.40 6.27
N GLN A 133 -4.79 20.55 4.94
CA GLN A 133 -5.88 20.10 4.07
C GLN A 133 -5.91 18.58 4.03
N ALA A 134 -4.75 17.95 3.90
CA ALA A 134 -4.63 16.50 3.94
C ALA A 134 -5.17 15.92 5.26
N ASP A 135 -4.87 16.53 6.40
CA ASP A 135 -5.36 16.05 7.70
C ASP A 135 -6.88 16.17 7.85
N ARG A 136 -7.49 17.23 7.29
CA ARG A 136 -8.96 17.36 7.23
C ARG A 136 -9.58 16.28 6.36
N GLU A 137 -8.98 15.99 5.21
CA GLU A 137 -9.44 14.94 4.30
C GLU A 137 -9.30 13.56 4.95
N PHE A 138 -8.16 13.26 5.58
CA PHE A 138 -7.98 12.02 6.35
C PHE A 138 -9.02 11.85 7.46
N THR A 139 -9.37 12.94 8.14
CA THR A 139 -10.42 12.91 9.16
C THR A 139 -11.78 12.54 8.56
N ARG A 140 -12.13 13.11 7.39
CA ARG A 140 -13.36 12.75 6.67
C ARG A 140 -13.35 11.29 6.21
N VAL A 141 -12.23 10.80 5.69
CA VAL A 141 -12.09 9.39 5.29
C VAL A 141 -12.32 8.47 6.48
N LYS A 142 -11.68 8.75 7.63
CA LYS A 142 -11.87 7.96 8.86
C LYS A 142 -13.33 7.93 9.31
N GLN A 143 -14.04 9.05 9.23
CA GLN A 143 -15.46 9.11 9.57
C GLN A 143 -16.33 8.29 8.61
N LEU A 144 -16.11 8.40 7.30
CA LEU A 144 -16.84 7.63 6.29
C LEU A 144 -16.65 6.13 6.49
N LEU A 145 -15.40 5.69 6.67
CA LEU A 145 -15.08 4.27 6.84
C LEU A 145 -15.54 3.73 8.20
N ALA A 146 -15.47 4.50 9.29
CA ALA A 146 -16.00 4.08 10.58
C ALA A 146 -17.53 3.91 10.53
N ASN A 147 -18.23 4.80 9.81
CA ASN A 147 -19.66 4.65 9.58
C ASN A 147 -19.95 3.39 8.75
N ALA A 148 -19.15 3.10 7.72
CA ALA A 148 -19.26 1.88 6.93
C ALA A 148 -19.15 0.60 7.79
N VAL A 149 -18.19 0.54 8.70
CA VAL A 149 -18.01 -0.61 9.62
C VAL A 149 -19.22 -0.80 10.53
N THR A 150 -19.79 0.28 11.06
CA THR A 150 -20.90 0.24 12.02
C THR A 150 -22.26 -0.02 11.39
N GLN A 151 -22.48 0.47 10.16
CA GLN A 151 -23.79 0.38 9.47
C GLN A 151 -23.95 -0.91 8.67
N SER A 152 -22.88 -1.47 8.13
CA SER A 152 -22.96 -2.72 7.36
C SER A 152 -22.93 -3.94 8.28
N THR A 153 -23.61 -5.02 7.92
CA THR A 153 -23.47 -6.35 8.51
C THR A 153 -22.68 -7.32 7.63
N ASP A 154 -22.42 -6.93 6.37
CA ASP A 154 -21.71 -7.75 5.39
C ASP A 154 -20.21 -7.85 5.73
N PRO A 155 -19.67 -9.07 5.91
CA PRO A 155 -18.25 -9.29 6.21
C PRO A 155 -17.31 -8.69 5.18
N GLU A 156 -17.65 -8.76 3.88
CA GLU A 156 -16.81 -8.20 2.82
C GLU A 156 -16.67 -6.69 2.98
N THR A 157 -17.80 -6.00 3.06
CA THR A 157 -17.87 -4.55 3.32
C THR A 157 -17.12 -4.14 4.59
N ARG A 158 -17.31 -4.85 5.70
CA ARG A 158 -16.61 -4.54 6.96
C ARG A 158 -15.11 -4.74 6.83
N SER A 159 -14.69 -5.83 6.20
CA SER A 159 -13.27 -6.14 5.99
C SER A 159 -12.58 -5.13 5.08
N HIS A 160 -13.27 -4.65 4.03
CA HIS A 160 -12.82 -3.56 3.18
C HIS A 160 -12.60 -2.28 4.00
N ALA A 161 -13.60 -1.85 4.76
CA ALA A 161 -13.50 -0.61 5.55
C ALA A 161 -12.40 -0.70 6.61
N GLU A 162 -12.27 -1.83 7.31
CA GLU A 162 -11.17 -2.06 8.25
C GLU A 162 -9.80 -2.07 7.54
N TYR A 163 -9.71 -2.61 6.31
CA TYR A 163 -8.47 -2.63 5.55
C TYR A 163 -8.00 -1.22 5.19
N LEU A 164 -8.92 -0.37 4.72
CA LEU A 164 -8.62 1.03 4.42
C LEU A 164 -8.27 1.83 5.68
N LEU A 165 -9.01 1.64 6.78
CA LEU A 165 -8.69 2.27 8.06
C LEU A 165 -7.32 1.82 8.59
N GLY A 166 -7.01 0.53 8.48
CA GLY A 166 -5.71 -0.05 8.82
C GLY A 166 -4.59 0.60 8.01
N GLY A 167 -4.77 0.71 6.69
CA GLY A 167 -3.82 1.36 5.78
C GLY A 167 -3.55 2.81 6.15
N LEU A 168 -4.61 3.58 6.43
CA LEU A 168 -4.50 4.96 6.90
C LEU A 168 -3.73 5.07 8.23
N THR A 169 -4.06 4.22 9.20
CA THR A 169 -3.34 4.21 10.48
C THR A 169 -1.88 3.81 10.33
N GLN A 170 -1.56 2.92 9.39
CA GLN A 170 -0.19 2.54 9.06
C GLN A 170 0.58 3.71 8.40
N GLU A 171 -0.04 4.41 7.45
CA GLU A 171 0.54 5.59 6.80
C GLU A 171 0.80 6.70 7.82
N ASP A 172 -0.17 6.97 8.70
CA ASP A 172 -0.02 7.94 9.79
C ASP A 172 1.08 7.53 10.77
N ALA A 173 1.23 6.24 11.07
CA ALA A 173 2.34 5.74 11.89
C ALA A 173 3.69 6.01 11.22
N ALA A 174 3.82 5.68 9.93
CA ALA A 174 5.05 5.89 9.17
C ALA A 174 5.46 7.37 9.08
N ALA A 175 4.49 8.28 8.98
CA ALA A 175 4.72 9.73 8.94
C ALA A 175 5.05 10.34 10.33
N THR A 176 4.88 9.58 11.42
CA THR A 176 5.09 10.10 12.77
C THR A 176 6.57 10.13 13.12
N THR A 177 7.13 11.29 13.50
CA THR A 177 8.55 11.42 13.89
C THR A 177 8.83 10.87 15.28
N ASP A 178 7.91 11.10 16.22
CA ASP A 178 8.05 10.64 17.61
C ASP A 178 8.04 9.09 17.69
N PRO A 179 9.09 8.46 18.26
CA PRO A 179 9.22 6.99 18.26
C PRO A 179 8.11 6.27 19.05
N GLU A 180 7.74 6.76 20.23
CA GLU A 180 6.74 6.11 21.08
C GLU A 180 5.35 6.19 20.46
N LEU A 181 4.99 7.37 19.95
CA LEU A 181 3.74 7.58 19.24
C LEU A 181 3.69 6.78 17.94
N ARG A 182 4.81 6.70 17.20
CA ARG A 182 4.92 5.85 16.01
C ARG A 182 4.65 4.39 16.36
N GLN A 183 5.27 3.85 17.41
CA GLN A 183 5.06 2.48 17.85
C GLN A 183 3.59 2.23 18.23
N ARG A 184 3.00 3.13 19.04
CA ARG A 184 1.58 3.05 19.41
C ARG A 184 0.65 3.06 18.19
N ARG A 185 0.95 3.88 17.18
CA ARG A 185 0.16 3.96 15.93
C ARG A 185 0.31 2.69 15.07
N TYR A 186 1.51 2.10 15.01
CA TYR A 186 1.69 0.80 14.37
C TYR A 186 0.91 -0.31 15.07
N HIS A 187 0.87 -0.34 16.41
CA HIS A 187 0.03 -1.29 17.13
C HIS A 187 -1.47 -1.06 16.88
N ALA A 188 -1.92 0.19 16.75
CA ALA A 188 -3.30 0.49 16.36
C ALA A 188 -3.62 -0.01 14.94
N ALA A 189 -2.70 0.12 13.99
CA ALA A 189 -2.84 -0.43 12.64
C ALA A 189 -2.87 -1.96 12.65
N LEU A 190 -1.99 -2.60 13.43
CA LEU A 190 -1.98 -4.05 13.63
C LEU A 190 -3.33 -4.55 14.14
N ALA A 191 -3.92 -3.90 15.14
CA ALA A 191 -5.20 -4.30 15.70
C ALA A 191 -6.32 -4.33 14.63
N ARG A 192 -6.33 -3.35 13.72
CA ARG A 192 -7.28 -3.32 12.59
C ARG A 192 -7.08 -4.47 11.63
N PHE A 193 -5.83 -4.70 11.17
CA PHE A 193 -5.55 -5.80 10.26
C PHE A 193 -5.77 -7.18 10.89
N MET A 194 -5.46 -7.34 12.18
CA MET A 194 -5.74 -8.57 12.93
C MET A 194 -7.24 -8.83 13.09
N THR A 195 -8.06 -7.77 13.18
CA THR A 195 -9.53 -7.91 13.18
C THR A 195 -10.00 -8.55 11.87
N ILE A 196 -9.37 -8.21 10.74
CA ILE A 196 -9.70 -8.81 9.45
C ILE A 196 -9.31 -10.28 9.42
N THR A 197 -8.07 -10.62 9.78
CA THR A 197 -7.62 -12.02 9.73
C THR A 197 -8.27 -12.92 10.78
N GLY A 198 -8.82 -12.35 11.86
CA GLY A 198 -9.53 -13.05 12.92
C GLY A 198 -11.04 -13.20 12.68
N SER A 199 -11.72 -12.13 12.25
CA SER A 199 -13.18 -12.09 12.13
C SER A 199 -13.69 -12.22 10.70
N TYR A 200 -12.85 -11.93 9.72
CA TYR A 200 -13.19 -11.88 8.29
C TYR A 200 -12.20 -12.71 7.46
N GLY A 201 -11.78 -13.87 7.98
CA GLY A 201 -10.69 -14.68 7.40
C GLY A 201 -10.94 -15.24 5.99
N ASP A 202 -12.20 -15.28 5.55
CA ASP A 202 -12.60 -15.81 4.24
C ASP A 202 -12.77 -14.70 3.18
N THR A 203 -12.60 -13.42 3.54
CA THR A 203 -12.78 -12.31 2.60
C THR A 203 -11.55 -12.05 1.75
N GLU A 204 -11.74 -11.34 0.61
CA GLU A 204 -10.61 -10.96 -0.26
C GLU A 204 -9.54 -10.15 0.49
N TYR A 205 -9.95 -9.38 1.50
CA TYR A 205 -9.08 -8.53 2.30
C TYR A 205 -8.28 -9.29 3.35
N ALA A 206 -8.63 -10.54 3.68
CA ALA A 206 -7.92 -11.33 4.69
C ALA A 206 -6.47 -11.59 4.29
N ALA A 207 -6.23 -11.97 3.04
CA ALA A 207 -4.89 -12.18 2.49
C ALA A 207 -4.08 -10.88 2.44
N LYS A 208 -4.73 -9.77 2.04
CA LYS A 208 -4.12 -8.43 2.00
C LYS A 208 -3.74 -7.94 3.40
N ALA A 209 -4.63 -8.12 4.37
CA ALA A 209 -4.40 -7.78 5.77
C ALA A 209 -3.26 -8.61 6.37
N GLN A 210 -3.23 -9.93 6.12
CA GLN A 210 -2.16 -10.80 6.60
C GLN A 210 -0.78 -10.35 6.10
N PHE A 211 -0.69 -9.90 4.84
CA PHE A 211 0.54 -9.32 4.31
C PHE A 211 0.91 -8.02 5.05
N LYS A 212 -0.07 -7.12 5.25
CA LYS A 212 0.14 -5.85 5.97
C LYS A 212 0.59 -6.04 7.42
N ILE A 213 0.08 -7.05 8.13
CA ILE A 213 0.53 -7.42 9.48
C ILE A 213 2.04 -7.69 9.47
N ALA A 214 2.52 -8.52 8.54
CA ALA A 214 3.94 -8.83 8.42
C ALA A 214 4.79 -7.58 8.11
N VAL A 215 4.31 -6.70 7.21
CA VAL A 215 4.99 -5.43 6.89
C VAL A 215 5.08 -4.50 8.11
N ILE A 216 4.05 -4.47 8.96
CA ILE A 216 4.11 -3.64 10.17
C ILE A 216 5.11 -4.20 11.17
N TYR A 217 5.19 -5.52 11.35
CA TYR A 217 6.21 -6.11 12.22
C TYR A 217 7.64 -5.84 11.72
N GLU A 218 7.87 -5.78 10.40
CA GLU A 218 9.15 -5.30 9.86
C GLU A 218 9.41 -3.83 10.25
N ALA A 219 8.39 -2.97 10.17
CA ALA A 219 8.50 -1.56 10.55
C ALA A 219 8.76 -1.36 12.05
N LEU A 220 8.25 -2.27 12.88
CA LEU A 220 8.49 -2.34 14.33
C LEU A 220 9.85 -2.95 14.70
N GLN A 221 10.68 -3.33 13.72
CA GLN A 221 11.97 -4.01 13.96
C GLN A 221 11.81 -5.38 14.65
N GLU A 222 10.71 -6.08 14.37
CA GLU A 222 10.42 -7.44 14.87
C GLU A 222 10.45 -8.45 13.70
N PRO A 223 11.61 -8.69 13.07
CA PRO A 223 11.70 -9.44 11.82
C PRO A 223 11.35 -10.92 11.97
N GLU A 224 11.56 -11.52 13.15
CA GLU A 224 11.18 -12.91 13.41
C GLU A 224 9.65 -13.10 13.44
N ILE A 225 8.92 -12.13 13.99
CA ILE A 225 7.45 -12.16 13.98
C ILE A 225 6.96 -11.89 12.56
N ALA A 226 7.55 -10.92 11.84
CA ALA A 226 7.23 -10.69 10.44
C ALA A 226 7.40 -11.96 9.57
N ALA A 227 8.49 -12.70 9.77
CA ALA A 227 8.73 -13.97 9.08
C ALA A 227 7.64 -15.01 9.35
N GLN A 228 7.18 -15.13 10.61
CA GLN A 228 6.06 -16.01 10.96
C GLN A 228 4.76 -15.60 10.25
N GLU A 229 4.49 -14.30 10.16
CA GLU A 229 3.29 -13.79 9.47
C GLU A 229 3.34 -13.99 7.95
N TYR A 230 4.52 -13.92 7.32
CA TYR A 230 4.68 -14.32 5.91
C TYR A 230 4.47 -15.83 5.70
N VAL A 231 4.96 -16.67 6.62
CA VAL A 231 4.70 -18.12 6.57
C VAL A 231 3.21 -18.41 6.70
N LYS A 232 2.51 -17.73 7.62
CA LYS A 232 1.05 -17.82 7.75
C LYS A 232 0.34 -17.43 6.46
N LEU A 233 0.78 -16.36 5.79
CA LEU A 233 0.24 -15.96 4.48
C LEU A 233 0.41 -17.07 3.44
N ALA A 234 1.61 -17.64 3.32
CA ALA A 234 1.89 -18.70 2.37
C ALA A 234 1.05 -19.98 2.61
N TYR A 235 0.73 -20.27 3.87
CA TYR A 235 -0.06 -21.44 4.24
C TYR A 235 -1.58 -21.21 4.13
N LYS A 236 -2.08 -20.08 4.63
CA LYS A 236 -3.53 -19.78 4.67
C LYS A 236 -4.05 -19.21 3.36
N TYR A 237 -3.24 -18.43 2.65
CA TYR A 237 -3.64 -17.70 1.44
C TYR A 237 -2.68 -18.00 0.28
N PRO A 238 -2.63 -19.26 -0.21
CA PRO A 238 -1.72 -19.66 -1.28
C PRO A 238 -1.95 -18.88 -2.59
N GLU A 239 -3.16 -18.43 -2.86
CA GLU A 239 -3.51 -17.68 -4.08
C GLU A 239 -3.42 -16.15 -3.90
N SER A 240 -2.86 -15.68 -2.79
CA SER A 240 -2.68 -14.25 -2.55
C SER A 240 -1.79 -13.60 -3.60
N GLU A 241 -2.22 -12.47 -4.16
CA GLU A 241 -1.41 -11.63 -5.04
C GLU A 241 -0.10 -11.17 -4.38
N HIS A 242 -0.06 -11.12 -3.05
CA HIS A 242 1.12 -10.72 -2.30
C HIS A 242 2.07 -11.89 -1.99
N LEU A 243 1.73 -13.13 -2.37
CA LEU A 243 2.52 -14.29 -1.99
C LEU A 243 3.95 -14.23 -2.56
N ALA A 244 4.11 -13.85 -3.83
CA ALA A 244 5.45 -13.71 -4.41
C ALA A 244 6.30 -12.67 -3.65
N THR A 245 5.71 -11.54 -3.26
CA THR A 245 6.38 -10.50 -2.47
C THR A 245 6.70 -10.99 -1.05
N ALA A 246 5.76 -11.69 -0.40
CA ALA A 246 5.95 -12.29 0.92
C ALA A 246 7.10 -13.31 0.91
N MET A 247 7.17 -14.17 -0.11
CA MET A 247 8.27 -15.12 -0.30
C MET A 247 9.61 -14.40 -0.48
N ALA A 248 9.66 -13.32 -1.26
CA ALA A 248 10.89 -12.55 -1.44
C ALA A 248 11.39 -11.92 -0.13
N ARG A 249 10.47 -11.37 0.68
CA ARG A 249 10.78 -10.79 2.00
C ARG A 249 11.20 -11.87 3.00
N LEU A 250 10.50 -13.00 3.04
CA LEU A 250 10.85 -14.15 3.88
C LEU A 250 12.22 -14.73 3.51
N GLY A 251 12.52 -14.90 2.22
CA GLY A 251 13.85 -15.32 1.77
C GLY A 251 14.94 -14.33 2.18
N THR A 252 14.65 -13.04 2.11
CA THR A 252 15.57 -11.98 2.57
C THR A 252 15.81 -12.02 4.08
N HIS A 253 14.79 -12.33 4.88
CA HIS A 253 14.94 -12.54 6.34
C HIS A 253 15.94 -13.63 6.65
N PHE A 254 15.75 -14.83 6.09
CA PHE A 254 16.65 -15.95 6.30
C PHE A 254 18.05 -15.69 5.75
N GLN A 255 18.17 -14.99 4.62
CA GLN A 255 19.46 -14.58 4.08
C GLN A 255 20.20 -13.64 5.05
N ARG A 256 19.53 -12.65 5.64
CA ARG A 256 20.12 -11.74 6.63
C ARG A 256 20.55 -12.49 7.90
N LYS A 257 19.73 -13.43 8.36
CA LYS A 257 20.04 -14.29 9.50
C LYS A 257 21.28 -15.15 9.23
N ALA A 258 21.40 -15.72 8.04
CA ALA A 258 22.58 -16.48 7.63
C ALA A 258 23.86 -15.63 7.60
N VAL A 259 23.77 -14.40 7.08
CA VAL A 259 24.89 -13.43 7.08
C VAL A 259 25.30 -13.06 8.50
N ALA A 260 24.35 -12.92 9.43
CA ALA A 260 24.67 -12.63 10.83
C ALA A 260 25.50 -13.76 11.45
N TYR A 261 25.08 -15.02 11.28
CA TYR A 261 25.85 -16.18 11.76
C TYR A 261 27.22 -16.30 11.09
N GLU A 262 27.33 -16.00 9.79
CA GLU A 262 28.62 -16.00 9.09
C GLU A 262 29.57 -14.95 9.66
N ARG A 263 29.05 -13.75 9.95
CA ARG A 263 29.82 -12.65 10.54
C ARG A 263 30.29 -12.99 11.96
N GLU A 264 29.48 -13.70 12.74
CA GLU A 264 29.85 -14.19 14.07
C GLU A 264 30.86 -15.35 13.99
N ALA A 265 30.74 -16.23 12.99
CA ALA A 265 31.65 -17.35 12.81
C ALA A 265 33.07 -16.91 12.41
N ALA A 266 33.20 -15.89 11.56
CA ALA A 266 34.47 -15.48 10.97
C ALA A 266 35.60 -15.19 12.01
N PRO A 267 35.42 -14.37 13.05
CA PRO A 267 36.48 -14.12 14.03
C PRO A 267 36.79 -15.34 14.89
N LEU A 268 35.81 -16.20 15.17
CA LEU A 268 36.00 -17.42 15.96
C LEU A 268 36.84 -18.45 15.21
N LEU A 269 36.55 -18.63 13.91
CA LEU A 269 37.33 -19.52 13.05
C LEU A 269 38.75 -18.99 12.83
N ALA A 270 38.92 -17.68 12.60
CA ALA A 270 40.25 -17.09 12.48
C ALA A 270 41.09 -17.23 13.77
N LYS A 271 40.45 -17.15 14.95
CA LYS A 271 41.11 -17.41 16.22
C LYS A 271 41.53 -18.87 16.35
N ALA A 272 40.64 -19.81 16.01
CA ALA A 272 40.95 -21.24 16.02
C ALA A 272 42.06 -21.62 15.04
N GLU A 273 42.16 -20.94 13.89
CA GLU A 273 43.26 -21.11 12.95
C GLU A 273 44.60 -20.58 13.50
N ALA A 274 44.56 -19.48 14.25
CA ALA A 274 45.75 -18.87 14.86
C ALA A 274 46.24 -19.60 16.11
N ASP A 275 45.31 -20.17 16.88
CA ASP A 275 45.57 -20.95 18.10
C ASP A 275 44.79 -22.27 18.05
N PRO A 276 45.38 -23.33 17.45
CA PRO A 276 44.74 -24.64 17.32
C PRO A 276 44.40 -25.33 18.65
N ASP A 277 44.92 -24.85 19.79
CA ASP A 277 44.59 -25.38 21.11
C ASP A 277 43.32 -24.75 21.70
N ASP A 278 42.83 -23.63 21.14
CA ASP A 278 41.55 -23.01 21.51
C ASP A 278 40.36 -23.76 20.90
N LYS A 279 40.10 -24.94 21.48
CA LYS A 279 38.97 -25.78 21.08
C LYS A 279 37.64 -25.06 21.23
N ASP A 280 37.48 -24.16 22.20
CA ASP A 280 36.22 -23.45 22.39
C ASP A 280 35.90 -22.54 21.20
N ALA A 281 36.89 -21.79 20.70
CA ALA A 281 36.75 -20.98 19.50
C ALA A 281 36.45 -21.83 18.26
N GLU A 282 37.11 -22.98 18.11
CA GLU A 282 36.87 -23.91 17.00
C GLU A 282 35.43 -24.45 17.02
N HIS A 283 34.97 -24.97 18.17
CA HIS A 283 33.65 -25.55 18.31
C HIS A 283 32.55 -24.50 18.08
N GLN A 284 32.72 -23.29 18.62
CA GLN A 284 31.76 -22.21 18.43
C GLN A 284 31.75 -21.71 16.97
N GLY A 285 32.92 -21.49 16.38
CA GLY A 285 33.04 -21.01 15.00
C GLY A 285 32.44 -21.99 13.99
N THR A 286 32.72 -23.29 14.14
CA THR A 286 32.17 -24.33 13.27
C THR A 286 30.67 -24.51 13.45
N ALA A 287 30.16 -24.42 14.69
CA ALA A 287 28.71 -24.43 14.96
C ALA A 287 28.00 -23.24 14.29
N MET A 288 28.54 -22.02 14.41
CA MET A 288 27.99 -20.84 13.77
C MET A 288 28.05 -20.92 12.24
N LYS A 289 29.14 -21.42 11.66
CA LYS A 289 29.23 -21.68 10.21
C LYS A 289 28.15 -22.66 9.76
N LYS A 290 27.92 -23.74 10.51
CA LYS A 290 26.86 -24.72 10.22
C LYS A 290 25.46 -24.10 10.27
N LEU A 291 25.18 -23.26 11.27
CA LEU A 291 23.92 -22.51 11.36
C LEU A 291 23.75 -21.54 10.18
N SER A 292 24.81 -20.82 9.82
CA SER A 292 24.83 -19.94 8.65
C SER A 292 24.47 -20.70 7.36
N HIS A 293 25.10 -21.85 7.10
CA HIS A 293 24.81 -22.68 5.93
C HIS A 293 23.35 -23.15 5.93
N LEU A 294 22.82 -23.56 7.09
CA LEU A 294 21.44 -24.02 7.22
C LEU A 294 20.44 -22.90 6.88
N GLU A 295 20.68 -21.68 7.37
CA GLU A 295 19.83 -20.52 7.06
C GLU A 295 19.97 -20.05 5.60
N TYR A 296 21.17 -20.13 5.01
CA TYR A 296 21.35 -19.89 3.58
C TYR A 296 20.57 -20.88 2.72
N VAL A 297 20.59 -22.17 3.07
CA VAL A 297 19.81 -23.18 2.36
C VAL A 297 18.32 -22.88 2.41
N LYS A 298 17.78 -22.51 3.58
CA LYS A 298 16.38 -22.11 3.71
C LYS A 298 16.05 -20.91 2.82
N ALA A 299 16.89 -19.87 2.85
CA ALA A 299 16.71 -18.68 2.03
C ALA A 299 16.70 -19.01 0.53
N ALA A 300 17.67 -19.80 0.06
CA ALA A 300 17.76 -20.20 -1.33
C ALA A 300 16.55 -21.02 -1.80
N GLN A 301 16.09 -21.97 -0.97
CA GLN A 301 14.89 -22.76 -1.28
C GLN A 301 13.63 -21.89 -1.41
N ILE A 302 13.50 -20.84 -0.59
CA ILE A 302 12.35 -19.92 -0.68
C ILE A 302 12.40 -19.14 -1.99
N PHE A 303 13.56 -18.65 -2.39
CA PHE A 303 13.73 -17.94 -3.66
C PHE A 303 13.56 -18.87 -4.89
N GLU A 304 14.04 -20.11 -4.84
CA GLU A 304 13.80 -21.13 -5.87
C GLU A 304 12.29 -21.43 -6.01
N ARG A 305 11.58 -21.57 -4.87
CA ARG A 305 10.12 -21.75 -4.87
C ARG A 305 9.38 -20.55 -5.44
N LEU A 306 9.86 -19.32 -5.19
CA LEU A 306 9.26 -18.11 -5.75
C LEU A 306 9.35 -18.14 -7.28
N GLN A 307 10.54 -18.41 -7.81
CA GLN A 307 10.77 -18.48 -9.25
C GLN A 307 9.91 -19.58 -9.90
N THR A 308 9.88 -20.77 -9.31
CA THR A 308 9.15 -21.93 -9.87
C THR A 308 7.64 -21.76 -9.80
N ARG A 309 7.11 -21.15 -8.73
CA ARG A 309 5.68 -20.92 -8.56
C ARG A 309 5.17 -19.72 -9.38
N PHE A 310 5.99 -18.70 -9.55
CA PHE A 310 5.62 -17.45 -10.19
C PHE A 310 6.58 -17.06 -11.32
N PRO A 311 6.81 -17.90 -12.35
CA PRO A 311 7.83 -17.66 -13.37
C PRO A 311 7.65 -16.35 -14.13
N ASN A 312 6.42 -15.87 -14.31
CA ASN A 312 6.11 -14.63 -15.02
C ASN A 312 6.10 -13.38 -14.11
N HIS A 313 6.35 -13.53 -12.81
CA HIS A 313 6.34 -12.40 -11.87
C HIS A 313 7.64 -11.59 -12.00
N GLU A 314 7.58 -10.27 -11.81
CA GLU A 314 8.75 -9.36 -11.98
C GLU A 314 9.95 -9.76 -11.10
N LEU A 315 9.67 -10.34 -9.92
CA LEU A 315 10.69 -10.81 -8.99
C LEU A 315 11.28 -12.19 -9.33
N ALA A 316 10.69 -12.96 -10.25
CA ALA A 316 11.02 -14.38 -10.46
C ALA A 316 12.46 -14.60 -10.91
N GLY A 317 12.88 -13.93 -11.99
CA GLY A 317 14.25 -14.03 -12.51
C GLY A 317 15.29 -13.55 -11.49
N LYS A 318 15.00 -12.45 -10.79
CA LYS A 318 15.86 -11.94 -9.69
C LYS A 318 15.92 -12.92 -8.52
N ALA A 319 14.82 -13.59 -8.19
CA ALA A 319 14.76 -14.59 -7.12
C ALA A 319 15.57 -15.83 -7.49
N GLY A 320 15.42 -16.39 -8.69
CA GLY A 320 16.23 -17.53 -9.14
C GLY A 320 17.72 -17.23 -9.11
N LEU A 321 18.11 -16.04 -9.57
CA LEU A 321 19.51 -15.60 -9.52
C LEU A 321 20.03 -15.50 -8.07
N ARG A 322 19.23 -14.89 -7.18
CA ARG A 322 19.56 -14.82 -5.75
C ARG A 322 19.65 -16.21 -5.11
N ALA A 323 18.77 -17.15 -5.47
CA ALA A 323 18.81 -18.52 -4.96
C ALA A 323 20.16 -19.17 -5.29
N GLY A 324 20.60 -19.07 -6.54
CA GLY A 324 21.91 -19.56 -6.98
C GLY A 324 23.07 -18.95 -6.21
N GLN A 325 23.11 -17.61 -6.10
CA GLN A 325 24.15 -16.90 -5.34
C GLN A 325 24.17 -17.29 -3.85
N ILE A 326 23.00 -17.48 -3.24
CA ILE A 326 22.90 -17.91 -1.84
C ILE A 326 23.38 -19.36 -1.68
N TYR A 327 23.03 -20.27 -2.60
CA TYR A 327 23.58 -21.63 -2.59
C TYR A 327 25.10 -21.65 -2.72
N MET A 328 25.68 -20.77 -3.53
CA MET A 328 27.13 -20.61 -3.62
C MET A 328 27.75 -20.22 -2.27
N ARG A 329 27.12 -19.29 -1.53
CA ARG A 329 27.59 -18.90 -0.19
C ARG A 329 27.46 -20.03 0.84
N ALA A 330 26.49 -20.93 0.64
CA ALA A 330 26.35 -22.14 1.44
C ALA A 330 27.29 -23.29 0.99
N GLU A 331 28.20 -23.03 0.03
CA GLU A 331 29.11 -24.02 -0.59
C GLU A 331 28.36 -25.19 -1.28
N ARG A 332 27.06 -25.02 -1.60
CA ARG A 332 26.22 -25.99 -2.29
C ARG A 332 26.21 -25.73 -3.80
N PHE A 333 27.36 -25.93 -4.43
CA PHE A 333 27.55 -25.58 -5.85
C PHE A 333 26.66 -26.38 -6.82
N THR A 334 26.32 -27.64 -6.50
CA THR A 334 25.42 -28.46 -7.32
C THR A 334 24.00 -27.89 -7.36
N ASP A 335 23.48 -27.47 -6.20
CA ASP A 335 22.17 -26.83 -6.10
C ASP A 335 22.19 -25.42 -6.70
N ALA A 336 23.30 -24.69 -6.55
CA ALA A 336 23.50 -23.40 -7.20
C ALA A 336 23.41 -23.52 -8.73
N VAL A 337 24.10 -24.50 -9.34
CA VAL A 337 24.01 -24.75 -10.79
C VAL A 337 22.56 -25.01 -11.20
N LYS A 338 21.83 -25.87 -10.47
CA LYS A 338 20.43 -26.17 -10.79
C LYS A 338 19.55 -24.91 -10.75
N ALA A 339 19.67 -24.10 -9.70
CA ALA A 339 18.88 -22.88 -9.52
C ALA A 339 19.27 -21.76 -10.51
N LEU A 340 20.52 -21.71 -10.97
CA LEU A 340 20.93 -20.72 -11.97
C LEU A 340 20.51 -21.15 -13.38
N LEU A 341 20.58 -22.46 -13.69
CA LEU A 341 20.14 -22.97 -14.99
C LEU A 341 18.65 -22.75 -15.25
N SER A 342 17.79 -22.76 -14.21
CA SER A 342 16.37 -22.39 -14.39
C SER A 342 16.21 -20.93 -14.84
N VAL A 343 17.10 -20.01 -14.41
CA VAL A 343 17.13 -18.63 -14.89
C VAL A 343 17.66 -18.57 -16.33
N VAL A 344 18.73 -19.30 -16.62
CA VAL A 344 19.36 -19.32 -17.95
C VAL A 344 18.40 -19.82 -19.04
N ASN A 345 17.60 -20.83 -18.72
CA ASN A 345 16.72 -21.51 -19.66
C ASN A 345 15.36 -20.82 -19.84
N GLU A 346 15.00 -19.87 -18.98
CA GLU A 346 13.75 -19.13 -19.09
C GLU A 346 13.95 -17.90 -20.00
N GLU A 347 13.39 -17.99 -21.20
CA GLU A 347 13.58 -16.98 -22.25
C GLU A 347 12.83 -15.68 -21.97
N ALA A 348 11.79 -15.72 -21.12
CA ALA A 348 11.06 -14.53 -20.69
C ALA A 348 11.91 -13.58 -19.83
N TYR A 349 13.02 -14.07 -19.24
CA TYR A 349 13.92 -13.23 -18.46
C TYR A 349 14.88 -12.45 -19.33
N ASP A 350 15.20 -11.23 -18.88
CA ASP A 350 16.14 -10.36 -19.58
C ASP A 350 17.49 -11.03 -19.83
N GLY A 351 17.82 -11.17 -21.12
CA GLY A 351 19.03 -11.87 -21.56
C GLY A 351 20.31 -11.19 -21.10
N VAL A 352 20.40 -9.88 -21.34
CA VAL A 352 21.61 -9.08 -21.16
C VAL A 352 21.99 -8.92 -19.69
N THR A 353 21.01 -8.87 -18.80
CA THR A 353 21.22 -8.62 -17.37
C THR A 353 21.03 -9.86 -16.51
N LEU A 354 19.95 -10.64 -16.67
CA LEU A 354 19.64 -11.76 -15.76
C LEU A 354 20.22 -13.07 -16.26
N ARG A 355 19.97 -13.44 -17.52
CA ARG A 355 20.42 -14.74 -18.06
C ARG A 355 21.94 -14.79 -18.20
N SER A 356 22.56 -13.73 -18.71
CA SER A 356 24.02 -13.62 -18.81
C SER A 356 24.71 -13.68 -17.44
N GLU A 357 24.11 -13.06 -16.41
CA GLU A 357 24.59 -13.13 -15.03
C GLU A 357 24.49 -14.56 -14.48
N ALA A 358 23.32 -15.19 -14.65
CA ALA A 358 23.11 -16.56 -14.21
C ALA A 358 24.06 -17.53 -14.91
N MET A 359 24.29 -17.37 -16.21
CA MET A 359 25.28 -18.16 -16.96
C MET A 359 26.69 -17.99 -16.39
N TYR A 360 27.11 -16.76 -16.08
CA TYR A 360 28.43 -16.51 -15.52
C TYR A 360 28.60 -17.19 -14.16
N TRP A 361 27.62 -17.02 -13.26
CA TRP A 361 27.66 -17.68 -11.96
C TRP A 361 27.56 -19.20 -12.07
N THR A 362 26.85 -19.74 -13.05
CA THR A 362 26.80 -21.18 -13.32
C THR A 362 28.18 -21.70 -13.72
N ALA A 363 28.89 -20.98 -14.59
CA ALA A 363 30.26 -21.33 -15.00
C ALA A 363 31.21 -21.32 -13.79
N ARG A 364 31.11 -20.31 -12.92
CA ARG A 364 31.87 -20.23 -11.66
C ARG A 364 31.58 -21.41 -10.72
N CYS A 365 30.32 -21.83 -10.62
CA CYS A 365 29.98 -23.03 -9.84
C CYS A 365 30.60 -24.29 -10.46
N HIS A 366 30.60 -24.42 -11.78
CA HIS A 366 31.25 -25.55 -12.45
C HIS A 366 32.77 -25.57 -12.22
N GLU A 367 33.44 -24.42 -12.17
CA GLU A 367 34.85 -24.37 -11.77
C GLU A 367 35.08 -24.92 -10.37
N SER A 368 34.23 -24.52 -9.40
CA SER A 368 34.27 -25.05 -8.03
C SER A 368 33.98 -26.55 -7.96
N LEU A 369 33.25 -27.09 -8.93
CA LEU A 369 32.94 -28.52 -9.08
C LEU A 369 33.96 -29.28 -9.95
N ASN A 370 35.08 -28.67 -10.33
CA ASN A 370 36.08 -29.22 -11.28
C ASN A 370 35.54 -29.51 -12.70
N GLY A 371 34.37 -28.99 -13.05
CA GLY A 371 33.73 -29.09 -14.37
C GLY A 371 34.27 -28.05 -15.36
N GLN A 372 35.54 -28.17 -15.74
CA GLN A 372 36.22 -27.14 -16.53
C GLN A 372 35.67 -26.99 -17.95
N LEU A 373 35.26 -28.10 -18.58
CA LEU A 373 34.66 -28.08 -19.92
C LEU A 373 33.32 -27.35 -19.92
N GLN A 374 32.49 -27.59 -18.91
CA GLN A 374 31.19 -26.95 -18.73
C GLN A 374 31.34 -25.45 -18.48
N ALA A 375 32.29 -25.06 -17.63
CA ALA A 375 32.61 -23.65 -17.37
C ALA A 375 33.06 -22.93 -18.65
N TYR A 376 34.00 -23.54 -19.40
CA TYR A 376 34.47 -23.00 -20.67
C TYR A 376 33.33 -22.81 -21.69
N ALA A 377 32.46 -23.82 -21.84
CA ALA A 377 31.32 -23.75 -22.75
C ALA A 377 30.35 -22.62 -22.40
N LEU A 378 30.03 -22.44 -21.11
CA LEU A 378 29.19 -21.34 -20.65
C LEU A 378 29.83 -19.98 -20.86
N TYR A 379 31.12 -19.81 -20.58
CA TYR A 379 31.79 -18.53 -20.85
C TYR A 379 31.79 -18.16 -22.33
N LYS A 380 32.10 -19.11 -23.23
CA LYS A 380 32.00 -18.88 -24.68
C LYS A 380 30.58 -18.53 -25.09
N ARG A 381 29.59 -19.23 -24.54
CA ARG A 381 28.17 -18.96 -24.79
C ARG A 381 27.77 -17.55 -24.37
N ILE A 382 28.17 -17.06 -23.20
CA ILE A 382 27.90 -15.68 -22.78
C ILE A 382 28.49 -14.66 -23.76
N THR A 383 29.71 -14.90 -24.23
CA THR A 383 30.37 -13.99 -25.18
C THR A 383 29.74 -13.96 -26.56
N TYR A 384 28.97 -14.99 -26.92
CA TYR A 384 28.28 -15.11 -28.20
C TYR A 384 26.81 -14.67 -28.10
N ASP A 385 26.08 -15.17 -27.10
CA ASP A 385 24.65 -14.90 -26.90
C ASP A 385 24.40 -13.46 -26.39
N PHE A 386 25.31 -12.93 -25.54
CA PHE A 386 25.14 -11.62 -24.88
C PHE A 386 26.44 -10.78 -24.90
N PRO A 387 27.01 -10.47 -26.08
CA PRO A 387 28.34 -9.87 -26.21
C PRO A 387 28.49 -8.49 -25.55
N GLU A 388 27.39 -7.74 -25.46
CA GLU A 388 27.24 -6.41 -24.85
C GLU A 388 27.07 -6.46 -23.31
N SER A 389 26.77 -7.62 -22.74
CA SER A 389 26.62 -7.74 -21.28
C SER A 389 27.94 -7.50 -20.55
N LYS A 390 27.88 -6.88 -19.36
CA LYS A 390 29.05 -6.78 -18.46
C LYS A 390 29.63 -8.17 -18.15
N TRP A 391 28.78 -9.19 -18.13
CA TRP A 391 29.14 -10.58 -17.85
C TRP A 391 29.94 -11.22 -19.00
N ALA A 392 29.74 -10.79 -20.25
CA ALA A 392 30.61 -11.18 -21.35
C ALA A 392 32.02 -10.63 -21.20
N ALA A 393 32.21 -9.41 -20.68
CA ALA A 393 33.54 -8.89 -20.37
C ALA A 393 34.26 -9.73 -19.30
N TYR A 394 33.54 -10.09 -18.21
CA TYR A 394 34.08 -10.99 -17.20
C TYR A 394 34.36 -12.40 -17.75
N ALA A 395 33.49 -12.94 -18.61
CA ALA A 395 33.69 -14.23 -19.25
C ALA A 395 34.93 -14.24 -20.17
N ARG A 396 35.16 -13.17 -20.96
CA ARG A 396 36.38 -13.00 -21.77
C ARG A 396 37.64 -13.02 -20.90
N ALA A 397 37.59 -12.35 -19.74
CA ALA A 397 38.70 -12.36 -18.80
C ALA A 397 38.97 -13.79 -18.27
N GLN A 398 37.93 -14.54 -17.89
CA GLN A 398 38.10 -15.94 -17.46
C GLN A 398 38.64 -16.84 -18.57
N LEU A 399 38.14 -16.71 -19.80
CA LEU A 399 38.62 -17.47 -20.96
C LEU A 399 40.10 -17.18 -21.30
N SER A 400 40.61 -16.01 -20.95
CA SER A 400 42.02 -15.64 -21.15
C SER A 400 42.97 -16.23 -20.11
N THR A 401 42.45 -16.92 -19.08
CA THR A 401 43.29 -17.61 -18.11
C THR A 401 44.03 -18.78 -18.76
N GLU A 402 45.27 -19.02 -18.33
CA GLU A 402 46.11 -20.08 -18.90
C GLU A 402 45.43 -21.45 -18.88
N ARG A 403 44.70 -21.73 -17.80
CA ARG A 403 43.95 -22.97 -17.60
C ARG A 403 42.93 -23.22 -18.72
N LEU A 404 42.16 -22.19 -19.09
CA LEU A 404 41.14 -22.30 -20.15
C LEU A 404 41.73 -22.16 -21.56
N LEU A 405 42.80 -21.40 -21.73
CA LEU A 405 43.52 -21.32 -23.00
C LEU A 405 44.13 -22.67 -23.41
N ARG A 406 44.69 -23.42 -22.46
CA ARG A 406 45.17 -24.78 -22.73
C ARG A 406 44.03 -25.70 -23.18
N LEU A 407 42.90 -25.64 -22.48
CA LEU A 407 41.71 -26.41 -22.85
C LEU A 407 41.19 -26.05 -24.25
N ASP A 408 41.19 -24.76 -24.61
CA ASP A 408 40.78 -24.29 -25.95
C ASP A 408 41.65 -24.93 -27.04
N ARG A 409 42.98 -24.88 -26.86
CA ARG A 409 43.94 -25.51 -27.80
C ARG A 409 43.75 -27.01 -27.90
N ASP A 410 43.55 -27.70 -26.78
CA ASP A 410 43.33 -29.15 -26.77
C ASP A 410 42.04 -29.54 -27.51
N LEU A 411 40.97 -28.75 -27.34
CA LEU A 411 39.71 -28.95 -28.06
C LEU A 411 39.85 -28.66 -29.56
N GLU A 412 40.62 -27.64 -29.93
CA GLU A 412 40.88 -27.30 -31.33
C GLU A 412 41.71 -28.38 -32.04
N ILE A 413 42.74 -28.92 -31.39
CA ILE A 413 43.50 -30.06 -31.91
C ILE A 413 42.60 -31.27 -32.14
N LYS A 414 41.72 -31.61 -31.19
CA LYS A 414 40.77 -32.72 -31.34
C LYS A 414 39.82 -32.51 -32.51
N ARG A 415 39.26 -31.30 -32.68
CA ARG A 415 38.37 -30.97 -33.82
C ARG A 415 39.08 -31.11 -35.16
N LEU A 416 40.35 -30.72 -35.25
CA LEU A 416 41.15 -30.85 -36.47
C LEU A 416 41.46 -32.32 -36.80
N GLN A 417 41.63 -33.16 -35.78
CA GLN A 417 41.84 -34.60 -35.95
C GLN A 417 40.55 -35.31 -36.40
N GLU A 418 39.41 -35.00 -35.77
CA GLU A 418 38.10 -35.57 -36.13
C GLU A 418 37.58 -35.12 -37.50
N GLY A 419 37.97 -33.93 -37.97
CA GLY A 419 37.62 -33.43 -39.31
C GLY A 419 38.53 -33.93 -40.45
N GLN A 420 39.56 -34.71 -40.13
CA GLN A 420 40.48 -35.34 -41.08
C GLN A 420 40.19 -36.84 -41.31
N GLU A 421 39.27 -37.42 -40.53
CA GLU A 421 38.64 -38.74 -40.76
C GLU A 421 37.32 -38.56 -41.53
#